data_AF-A0A6P0HQN9-F1
#
_entry.id   AF-A0A6P0HQN9-F1
#
_cell.length_a   1.000
_cell.length_b   1.000
_cell.length_c   1.000
_cell.angle_alpha   90.00
_cell.angle_beta   90.00
_cell.angle_gamma   90.00
#
_symmetry.space_group_name_H-M   'P 1'
#
loop_
_entity.id
_entity.type
_entity.pdbx_description
1 polymer ?
#
loop_
_entity_poly.entity_id
_entity_poly.type
_entity_poly.pdbx_seq_one_letter_code
_entity_poly.pdbx_strand_id
1 'polypeptide(L)'
;MPSAFLPPQYRTNPGEIADNGIDDDGNGYVDDVYGYDFAYGDSDPFDGDSHGTHVAGTIAANGDNGQGVVGVNWDADLMALKFLDDSGYGSLFNAILAIEYATMMGADLTNNSWGGGGFSQGLYDAIAAACATDSLFIAAAGNSNNNNDVSASYPSSYDLDNIIAVASTDHIKKMFHLQPLPNISPSPHLPISPSPLI
;
A
#
# COMPACT_ATOMS: atom_id res chain seq x y z
N MET A 1 11.37 -21.96 16.18
CA MET A 1 10.42 -22.64 15.27
C MET A 1 9.84 -21.52 14.42
N PRO A 2 10.03 -21.50 13.08
CA PRO A 2 9.41 -20.47 12.27
C PRO A 2 7.89 -20.65 12.34
N SER A 3 7.21 -19.52 12.50
CA SER A 3 5.76 -19.38 12.63
C SER A 3 5.01 -20.11 11.51
N ALA A 4 3.90 -20.76 11.84
CA ALA A 4 3.08 -21.60 10.96
C ALA A 4 2.17 -20.79 10.00
N PHE A 5 2.68 -19.70 9.42
CA PHE A 5 2.02 -18.96 8.35
C PHE A 5 2.75 -19.28 7.05
N LEU A 6 2.05 -19.90 6.10
CA LEU A 6 2.55 -19.94 4.73
C LEU A 6 2.53 -18.49 4.20
N PRO A 7 3.66 -17.99 3.67
CA PRO A 7 3.72 -16.62 3.19
C PRO A 7 2.68 -16.40 2.08
N PRO A 8 2.13 -15.17 1.96
CA PRO A 8 1.27 -14.81 0.83
C PRO A 8 2.01 -14.99 -0.50
N GLN A 9 1.26 -15.06 -1.60
CA GLN A 9 1.85 -15.06 -2.93
C GLN A 9 2.43 -13.67 -3.22
N TYR A 10 3.76 -13.59 -3.25
CA TYR A 10 4.46 -12.39 -3.67
C TYR A 10 4.58 -12.38 -5.19
N ARG A 11 4.31 -11.21 -5.77
CA ARG A 11 4.64 -10.90 -7.15
C ARG A 11 6.15 -11.06 -7.33
N THR A 12 6.56 -11.81 -8.34
CA THR A 12 7.95 -11.81 -8.81
C THR A 12 8.10 -10.76 -9.90
N ASN A 13 9.08 -9.87 -9.80
CA ASN A 13 9.47 -8.97 -10.88
C ASN A 13 9.99 -9.80 -12.08
N PRO A 14 9.27 -9.87 -13.21
CA PRO A 14 9.72 -10.65 -14.37
C PRO A 14 10.92 -10.02 -15.10
N GLY A 15 11.28 -8.78 -14.74
CA GLY A 15 12.45 -8.08 -15.25
C GLY A 15 13.77 -8.55 -14.64
N GLU A 16 13.74 -9.20 -13.48
CA GLU A 16 14.92 -9.54 -12.69
C GLU A 16 15.34 -11.01 -12.80
N ILE A 17 16.66 -11.24 -12.76
CA ILE A 17 17.24 -12.57 -12.52
C ILE A 17 17.78 -12.60 -11.10
N ALA A 18 17.06 -13.30 -10.22
CA ALA A 18 17.40 -13.39 -8.81
C ALA A 18 18.87 -13.75 -8.53
N ASP A 19 19.45 -13.04 -7.56
CA ASP A 19 20.77 -13.25 -6.97
C ASP A 19 21.94 -13.09 -7.96
N ASN A 20 21.79 -12.30 -9.02
CA ASN A 20 22.86 -12.07 -10.00
C ASN A 20 23.67 -10.79 -9.70
N GLY A 21 23.21 -9.94 -8.78
CA GLY A 21 23.86 -8.68 -8.39
C GLY A 21 23.79 -7.59 -9.45
N ILE A 22 22.83 -7.67 -10.37
CA ILE A 22 22.62 -6.76 -11.50
C ILE A 22 21.18 -6.23 -11.41
N ASP A 23 21.00 -4.95 -11.76
CA ASP A 23 19.69 -4.36 -12.04
C ASP A 23 19.38 -4.70 -13.51
N ASP A 24 18.63 -5.78 -13.73
CA ASP A 24 18.41 -6.36 -15.06
C ASP A 24 17.36 -5.58 -15.86
N ASP A 25 16.38 -4.98 -15.17
CA ASP A 25 15.34 -4.16 -15.80
C ASP A 25 15.72 -2.66 -15.91
N GLY A 26 16.79 -2.24 -15.23
CA GLY A 26 17.35 -0.89 -15.28
C GLY A 26 16.53 0.14 -14.52
N ASN A 27 15.73 -0.29 -13.55
CA ASN A 27 14.84 0.56 -12.75
C ASN A 27 15.57 1.28 -11.59
N GLY A 28 16.84 0.97 -11.37
CA GLY A 28 17.70 1.55 -10.33
C GLY A 28 17.80 0.71 -9.04
N TYR A 29 17.19 -0.48 -9.00
CA TYR A 29 17.11 -1.35 -7.83
C TYR A 29 17.61 -2.76 -8.19
N VAL A 30 18.80 -3.09 -7.71
CA VAL A 30 19.45 -4.39 -7.98
C VAL A 30 18.68 -5.52 -7.30
N ASP A 31 18.37 -6.59 -8.04
CA ASP A 31 17.76 -7.82 -7.53
C ASP A 31 16.40 -7.62 -6.83
N ASP A 32 15.57 -6.65 -7.24
CA ASP A 32 14.30 -6.28 -6.59
C ASP A 32 13.13 -7.26 -6.86
N VAL A 33 13.42 -8.56 -6.80
CA VAL A 33 12.56 -9.68 -7.23
C VAL A 33 11.17 -9.65 -6.60
N TYR A 34 11.05 -9.26 -5.32
CA TYR A 34 9.77 -9.22 -4.59
C TYR A 34 9.35 -7.80 -4.18
N GLY A 35 10.05 -6.79 -4.68
CA GLY A 35 10.07 -5.41 -4.19
C GLY A 35 11.41 -5.07 -3.54
N TYR A 36 11.44 -4.01 -2.74
CA TYR A 36 12.69 -3.40 -2.28
C TYR A 36 12.64 -2.93 -0.83
N ASP A 37 13.80 -2.97 -0.16
CA ASP A 37 14.01 -2.43 1.17
C ASP A 37 14.66 -1.05 1.11
N PHE A 38 13.86 -0.03 1.34
CA PHE A 38 14.28 1.36 1.47
C PHE A 38 14.80 1.71 2.88
N ALA A 39 14.49 0.92 3.90
CA ALA A 39 15.01 1.11 5.26
C ALA A 39 16.50 0.77 5.34
N TYR A 40 16.93 -0.30 4.68
CA TYR A 40 18.33 -0.74 4.64
C TYR A 40 19.02 -0.52 3.29
N GLY A 41 18.26 -0.26 2.23
CA GLY A 41 18.79 0.07 0.91
C GLY A 41 19.25 -1.16 0.14
N ASP A 42 18.52 -2.27 0.23
CA ASP A 42 18.84 -3.55 -0.41
C ASP A 42 17.58 -4.27 -0.94
N SER A 43 17.77 -5.45 -1.52
CA SER A 43 16.74 -6.25 -2.18
C SER A 43 15.99 -7.21 -1.25
N ASP A 44 16.18 -7.13 0.07
CA ASP A 44 15.48 -7.99 1.03
C ASP A 44 14.34 -7.22 1.74
N PRO A 45 13.14 -7.13 1.14
CA PRO A 45 12.02 -6.43 1.75
C PRO A 45 11.31 -7.24 2.84
N PHE A 46 11.84 -8.40 3.25
CA PHE A 46 11.13 -9.26 4.19
C PHE A 46 11.08 -8.68 5.60
N ASP A 47 9.97 -8.99 6.27
CA ASP A 47 9.56 -8.32 7.50
C ASP A 47 10.34 -8.79 8.73
N GLY A 48 10.95 -7.83 9.44
CA GLY A 48 11.63 -8.04 10.73
C GLY A 48 10.83 -7.59 11.97
N ASP A 49 9.70 -6.91 11.82
CA ASP A 49 8.87 -6.37 12.92
C ASP A 49 7.59 -7.21 13.19
N SER A 50 7.08 -7.91 12.17
CA SER A 50 5.82 -8.70 12.11
C SER A 50 4.56 -7.92 11.67
N HIS A 51 4.54 -6.59 11.77
CA HIS A 51 3.38 -5.80 11.36
C HIS A 51 3.08 -5.94 9.86
N GLY A 52 4.12 -5.88 9.01
CA GLY A 52 3.98 -6.02 7.56
C GLY A 52 3.38 -7.38 7.17
N THR A 53 3.87 -8.46 7.78
CA THR A 53 3.39 -9.82 7.57
C THR A 53 1.94 -9.98 8.02
N HIS A 54 1.55 -9.39 9.15
CA HIS A 54 0.18 -9.44 9.64
C HIS A 54 -0.80 -8.75 8.67
N VAL A 55 -0.42 -7.58 8.17
CA VAL A 55 -1.18 -6.85 7.15
C VAL A 55 -1.26 -7.64 5.85
N ALA A 56 -0.12 -8.12 5.33
CA ALA A 56 -0.04 -8.92 4.12
C ALA A 56 -0.90 -10.19 4.18
N GLY A 57 -0.89 -10.89 5.32
CA GLY A 57 -1.73 -12.06 5.53
C GLY A 57 -3.23 -11.73 5.58
N THR A 58 -3.61 -10.59 6.15
CA THR A 58 -5.01 -10.12 6.14
C THR A 58 -5.50 -9.86 4.71
N ILE A 59 -4.63 -9.34 3.85
CA ILE A 59 -4.95 -9.05 2.45
C ILE A 59 -4.99 -10.33 1.61
N ALA A 60 -3.91 -11.10 1.60
CA ALA A 60 -3.67 -12.15 0.60
C ALA A 60 -3.04 -13.44 1.15
N ALA A 61 -3.29 -13.82 2.42
CA ALA A 61 -2.91 -15.15 2.87
C ALA A 61 -3.58 -16.22 1.98
N ASN A 62 -2.81 -17.23 1.57
CA ASN A 62 -3.27 -18.30 0.69
C ASN A 62 -4.52 -19.00 1.23
N GLY A 63 -5.57 -19.03 0.42
CA GLY A 63 -6.81 -19.73 0.72
C GLY A 63 -6.78 -21.21 0.31
N ASP A 64 -7.84 -21.94 0.69
CA ASP A 64 -8.16 -23.31 0.25
C ASP A 64 -7.03 -24.36 0.40
N ASN A 65 -6.09 -24.12 1.32
CA ASN A 65 -4.93 -25.01 1.57
C ASN A 65 -5.03 -25.78 2.90
N GLY A 66 -6.11 -25.56 3.66
CA GLY A 66 -6.37 -26.19 4.96
C GLY A 66 -5.43 -25.76 6.10
N GLN A 67 -4.73 -24.62 5.97
CA GLN A 67 -3.72 -24.16 6.92
C GLN A 67 -3.95 -22.70 7.34
N GLY A 68 -3.68 -22.38 8.60
CA GLY A 68 -3.61 -21.00 9.09
C GLY A 68 -4.89 -20.18 8.91
N VAL A 69 -4.72 -18.96 8.42
CA VAL A 69 -5.79 -18.00 8.10
C VAL A 69 -5.88 -17.80 6.59
N VAL A 70 -6.88 -17.05 6.16
CA VAL A 70 -7.15 -16.77 4.76
C VAL A 70 -7.27 -15.27 4.53
N GLY A 71 -6.66 -14.77 3.45
CA GLY A 71 -6.73 -13.37 3.05
C GLY A 71 -8.10 -13.00 2.51
N VAL A 72 -8.44 -11.71 2.57
CA VAL A 72 -9.65 -11.16 1.96
C VAL A 72 -9.67 -11.41 0.44
N ASN A 73 -8.52 -11.28 -0.21
CA ASN A 73 -8.31 -11.63 -1.61
C ASN A 73 -7.05 -12.50 -1.74
N TRP A 74 -7.21 -13.82 -1.60
CA TRP A 74 -6.11 -14.78 -1.70
C TRP A 74 -5.54 -14.97 -3.12
N ASP A 75 -6.16 -14.34 -4.13
CA ASP A 75 -5.69 -14.33 -5.53
C ASP A 75 -4.90 -13.05 -5.86
N ALA A 76 -4.73 -12.13 -4.90
CA ALA A 76 -3.93 -10.93 -5.10
C ALA A 76 -2.43 -11.22 -5.03
N ASP A 77 -1.67 -10.63 -5.93
CA ASP A 77 -0.21 -10.61 -5.88
C ASP A 77 0.28 -9.48 -4.97
N LEU A 78 1.28 -9.76 -4.12
CA LEU A 78 1.88 -8.76 -3.23
C LEU A 78 3.26 -8.29 -3.70
N MET A 79 3.49 -6.98 -3.66
CA MET A 79 4.81 -6.36 -3.77
C MET A 79 5.21 -5.82 -2.40
N ALA A 80 6.36 -6.25 -1.89
CA ALA A 80 6.83 -5.89 -0.55
C ALA A 80 7.72 -4.64 -0.61
N LEU A 81 7.29 -3.56 0.05
CA LEU A 81 8.03 -2.30 0.09
C LEU A 81 8.33 -1.94 1.54
N LYS A 82 9.55 -2.26 1.97
CA LYS A 82 9.98 -2.04 3.34
C LYS A 82 10.60 -0.66 3.46
N PHE A 83 9.93 0.25 4.16
CA PHE A 83 10.47 1.58 4.47
C PHE A 83 10.55 1.86 5.97
N LEU A 84 9.96 0.97 6.78
CA LEU A 84 10.09 0.92 8.23
C LEU A 84 11.11 -0.17 8.60
N ASP A 85 11.98 0.16 9.54
CA ASP A 85 12.96 -0.75 10.12
C ASP A 85 12.29 -1.84 10.98
N ASP A 86 13.10 -2.76 11.50
CA ASP A 86 12.64 -3.90 12.31
C ASP A 86 12.08 -3.50 13.70
N SER A 87 12.02 -2.20 13.99
CA SER A 87 11.36 -1.63 15.18
C SER A 87 10.12 -0.80 14.82
N GLY A 88 9.69 -0.83 13.55
CA GLY A 88 8.52 -0.11 13.07
C GLY A 88 8.72 1.39 12.85
N TYR A 89 9.98 1.86 12.78
CA TYR A 89 10.31 3.26 12.56
C TYR A 89 10.90 3.47 11.17
N GLY A 90 10.64 4.63 10.57
CA GLY A 90 11.21 4.96 9.28
C GLY A 90 11.16 6.45 9.00
N SER A 91 11.60 6.81 7.80
CA SER A 91 11.64 8.20 7.36
C SER A 91 10.55 8.49 6.34
N LEU A 92 10.10 9.74 6.33
CA LEU A 92 9.21 10.25 5.29
C LEU A 92 9.82 10.13 3.88
N PHE A 93 11.15 10.27 3.79
CA PHE A 93 11.88 10.12 2.54
C PHE A 93 11.76 8.70 1.98
N ASN A 94 11.98 7.67 2.82
CA ASN A 94 11.84 6.28 2.39
C ASN A 94 10.39 5.92 2.04
N ALA A 95 9.41 6.52 2.73
CA ALA A 95 8.00 6.35 2.38
C ALA A 95 7.69 6.92 0.99
N ILE A 96 8.25 8.09 0.64
CA ILE A 96 8.09 8.69 -0.70
C ILE A 96 8.73 7.79 -1.76
N LEU A 97 9.96 7.32 -1.55
CA LEU A 97 10.63 6.41 -2.49
C LEU A 97 9.84 5.12 -2.71
N ALA A 98 9.28 4.54 -1.65
CA ALA A 98 8.43 3.35 -1.76
C ALA A 98 7.16 3.62 -2.61
N ILE A 99 6.51 4.77 -2.44
CA ILE A 99 5.33 5.14 -3.24
C ILE A 99 5.70 5.36 -4.71
N GLU A 100 6.81 6.04 -4.97
CA GLU A 100 7.33 6.26 -6.33
C GLU A 100 7.68 4.93 -7.00
N TYR A 101 8.32 4.01 -6.28
CA TYR A 101 8.61 2.67 -6.75
C TYR A 101 7.33 1.87 -7.06
N ALA A 102 6.35 1.88 -6.15
CA ALA A 102 5.06 1.20 -6.39
C ALA A 102 4.37 1.71 -7.66
N THR A 103 4.43 3.02 -7.88
CA THR A 103 3.88 3.68 -9.06
C THR A 103 4.64 3.26 -10.33
N MET A 104 5.97 3.28 -10.27
CA MET A 104 6.85 2.85 -11.38
C MET A 104 6.59 1.40 -11.80
N MET A 105 6.39 0.52 -10.82
CA MET A 105 6.13 -0.91 -11.04
C MET A 105 4.65 -1.23 -11.36
N GLY A 106 3.81 -0.20 -11.47
CA GLY A 106 2.42 -0.30 -11.86
C GLY A 106 1.54 -1.03 -10.85
N ALA A 107 1.72 -0.75 -9.55
CA ALA A 107 0.83 -1.29 -8.52
C ALA A 107 -0.58 -0.70 -8.66
N ASP A 108 -1.61 -1.56 -8.70
CA ASP A 108 -3.01 -1.12 -8.76
C ASP A 108 -3.45 -0.35 -7.51
N LEU A 109 -2.91 -0.75 -6.34
CA LEU A 109 -3.13 -0.06 -5.07
C LEU A 109 -1.95 -0.25 -4.11
N THR A 110 -1.86 0.63 -3.12
CA THR A 110 -0.95 0.51 -1.98
C THR A 110 -1.73 0.48 -0.66
N ASN A 111 -1.30 -0.36 0.28
CA ASN A 111 -1.82 -0.39 1.64
C ASN A 111 -0.86 0.31 2.61
N ASN A 112 -1.33 1.37 3.25
CA ASN A 112 -0.53 2.29 4.05
C ASN A 112 -1.03 2.33 5.50
N SER A 113 -0.67 1.29 6.25
CA SER A 113 -0.98 1.14 7.68
C SER A 113 0.06 1.86 8.56
N TRP A 114 0.28 3.14 8.28
CA TRP A 114 1.24 3.99 8.98
C TRP A 114 0.75 5.44 8.99
N GLY A 115 1.36 6.27 9.83
CA GLY A 115 1.01 7.69 9.96
C GLY A 115 1.72 8.35 11.14
N GLY A 116 1.27 9.55 11.51
CA GLY A 116 1.77 10.27 12.69
C GLY A 116 2.66 11.48 12.40
N GLY A 117 2.86 11.82 11.11
CA GLY A 117 3.50 13.07 10.69
C GLY A 117 2.51 14.21 10.46
N GLY A 118 3.06 15.39 10.15
CA GLY A 118 2.29 16.54 9.63
C GLY A 118 2.17 16.51 8.10
N PHE A 119 1.50 17.54 7.55
CA PHE A 119 1.44 17.73 6.10
C PHE A 119 2.85 17.82 5.49
N SER A 120 3.07 17.13 4.38
CA SER A 120 4.28 17.22 3.58
C SER A 120 3.91 17.36 2.11
N GLN A 121 4.42 18.40 1.46
CA GLN A 121 4.22 18.59 0.03
C GLN A 121 4.82 17.44 -0.78
N GLY A 122 6.01 16.95 -0.42
CA GLY A 122 6.64 15.85 -1.15
C GLY A 122 5.85 14.54 -1.08
N LEU A 123 5.23 14.25 0.07
CA LEU A 123 4.37 13.07 0.20
C LEU A 123 3.05 13.25 -0.55
N TYR A 124 2.47 14.45 -0.51
CA TYR A 124 1.30 14.78 -1.32
C TYR A 124 1.59 14.57 -2.81
N ASP A 125 2.71 15.11 -3.31
CA ASP A 125 3.10 15.02 -4.72
C ASP A 125 3.33 13.57 -5.16
N ALA A 126 3.95 12.74 -4.32
CA ALA A 126 4.15 11.32 -4.61
C ALA A 126 2.82 10.55 -4.72
N ILE A 127 1.87 10.80 -3.81
CA ILE A 127 0.55 10.15 -3.85
C ILE A 127 -0.27 10.68 -5.04
N ALA A 128 -0.14 11.97 -5.37
CA ALA A 128 -0.78 12.57 -6.54
C ALA A 128 -0.23 12.01 -7.85
N ALA A 129 1.07 11.70 -7.92
CA ALA A 129 1.67 11.03 -9.07
C ALA A 129 1.10 9.62 -9.26
N ALA A 130 0.92 8.85 -8.18
CA ALA A 130 0.23 7.56 -8.21
C ALA A 130 -1.24 7.69 -8.65
N CYS A 131 -1.91 8.78 -8.28
CA CYS A 131 -3.28 9.07 -8.74
C CYS A 131 -3.35 9.17 -10.27
N ALA A 132 -2.30 9.71 -10.91
CA ALA A 132 -2.26 9.88 -12.36
C ALA A 132 -2.08 8.54 -13.12
N THR A 133 -1.75 7.46 -12.42
CA THR A 133 -1.69 6.08 -12.95
C THR A 133 -2.91 5.24 -12.57
N ASP A 134 -3.98 5.87 -12.09
CA ASP A 134 -5.19 5.23 -11.56
C ASP A 134 -4.95 4.31 -10.34
N SER A 135 -3.81 4.46 -9.66
CA SER A 135 -3.45 3.65 -8.49
C SER A 135 -4.12 4.19 -7.21
N LEU A 136 -4.77 3.30 -6.45
CA LEU A 136 -5.42 3.66 -5.18
C LEU A 136 -4.42 3.70 -4.03
N PHE A 137 -4.63 4.63 -3.10
CA PHE A 137 -3.84 4.79 -1.88
C PHE A 137 -4.71 4.54 -0.65
N ILE A 138 -4.65 3.32 -0.11
CA ILE A 138 -5.44 2.93 1.06
C ILE A 138 -4.68 3.32 2.32
N ALA A 139 -5.23 4.22 3.13
CA ALA A 139 -4.54 4.80 4.28
C ALA A 139 -5.29 4.56 5.59
N ALA A 140 -4.57 4.18 6.65
CA ALA A 140 -5.16 4.10 7.99
C ALA A 140 -5.55 5.48 8.50
N ALA A 141 -6.77 5.62 9.04
CA ALA A 141 -7.25 6.89 9.61
C ALA A 141 -6.51 7.30 10.91
N GLY A 142 -5.73 6.39 11.50
CA GLY A 142 -4.92 6.61 12.69
C GLY A 142 -5.51 6.02 13.97
N ASN A 143 -4.65 5.87 14.99
CA ASN A 143 -4.96 5.13 16.22
C ASN A 143 -5.17 6.03 17.45
N SER A 144 -5.31 7.34 17.26
CA SER A 144 -5.34 8.34 18.34
C SER A 144 -6.74 8.76 18.77
N ASN A 145 -7.79 8.08 18.28
CA ASN A 145 -9.20 8.43 18.56
C ASN A 145 -9.52 9.92 18.29
N ASN A 146 -8.95 10.45 17.21
CA ASN A 146 -9.07 11.85 16.81
C ASN A 146 -10.16 12.02 15.75
N ASN A 147 -10.75 13.21 15.64
CA ASN A 147 -11.58 13.56 14.50
C ASN A 147 -10.71 14.22 13.42
N ASN A 148 -10.42 13.48 12.34
CA ASN A 148 -9.56 13.96 11.25
C ASN A 148 -10.14 15.14 10.47
N ASP A 149 -11.45 15.38 10.52
CA ASP A 149 -12.08 16.58 9.92
C ASP A 149 -11.73 17.86 10.70
N VAL A 150 -11.36 17.72 11.98
CA VAL A 150 -10.98 18.83 12.87
C VAL A 150 -9.46 18.91 13.01
N SER A 151 -8.80 17.76 13.11
CA SER A 151 -7.36 17.66 13.26
C SER A 151 -6.85 16.56 12.35
N ALA A 152 -6.41 16.95 11.16
CA ALA A 152 -5.94 16.06 10.11
C ALA A 152 -4.89 15.03 10.61
N SER A 153 -4.96 13.83 10.05
CA SER A 153 -3.98 12.76 10.22
C SER A 153 -3.41 12.37 8.86
N TYR A 154 -2.10 12.54 8.68
CA TYR A 154 -1.44 12.24 7.40
C TYR A 154 -0.81 10.85 7.42
N PRO A 155 -0.92 10.09 6.30
CA PRO A 155 -1.36 10.54 4.96
C PRO A 155 -2.89 10.54 4.72
N SER A 156 -3.70 9.93 5.58
CA SER A 156 -5.13 9.69 5.31
C SER A 156 -6.00 10.92 5.06
N SER A 157 -5.54 12.11 5.47
CA SER A 157 -6.27 13.38 5.35
C SER A 157 -5.78 14.28 4.21
N TYR A 158 -4.91 13.79 3.32
CA TYR A 158 -4.65 14.53 2.08
C TYR A 158 -5.91 14.57 1.21
N ASP A 159 -6.13 15.70 0.54
CA ASP A 159 -7.27 15.92 -0.36
C ASP A 159 -6.91 15.46 -1.78
N LEU A 160 -6.88 14.13 -1.98
CA LEU A 160 -6.58 13.48 -3.26
C LEU A 160 -7.64 12.40 -3.53
N ASP A 161 -8.14 12.37 -4.78
CA ASP A 161 -9.25 11.50 -5.19
C ASP A 161 -8.94 10.00 -5.10
N ASN A 162 -7.66 9.61 -5.14
CA ASN A 162 -7.25 8.21 -5.04
C ASN A 162 -7.03 7.73 -3.60
N ILE A 163 -7.24 8.57 -2.58
CA ILE A 163 -7.05 8.17 -1.18
C ILE A 163 -8.35 7.58 -0.62
N ILE A 164 -8.23 6.41 0.00
CA ILE A 164 -9.29 5.82 0.82
C ILE A 164 -8.81 5.77 2.27
N ALA A 165 -9.38 6.63 3.11
CA ALA A 165 -9.13 6.64 4.54
C ALA A 165 -9.97 5.56 5.25
N VAL A 166 -9.31 4.65 5.98
CA VAL A 166 -9.95 3.48 6.58
C VAL A 166 -9.98 3.56 8.11
N ALA A 167 -11.18 3.51 8.66
CA ALA A 167 -11.50 3.38 10.08
C ALA A 167 -11.34 1.94 10.58
N SER A 168 -11.31 1.75 11.90
CA SER A 168 -11.45 0.42 12.50
C SER A 168 -12.85 0.24 13.11
N THR A 169 -13.37 -0.98 13.12
CA THR A 169 -14.58 -1.36 13.88
C THR A 169 -14.30 -2.61 14.68
N ASP A 170 -15.03 -2.80 15.78
CA ASP A 170 -15.00 -4.06 16.52
C ASP A 170 -16.12 -5.03 16.07
N HIS A 171 -16.11 -6.24 16.64
CA HIS A 171 -17.10 -7.29 16.35
C HIS A 171 -18.56 -6.90 16.66
N ILE A 172 -18.80 -5.85 17.45
CA ILE A 172 -20.14 -5.30 17.71
C ILE A 172 -20.45 -4.10 16.81
N LYS A 173 -19.66 -3.88 15.76
CA LYS A 173 -19.77 -2.79 14.78
C LYS A 173 -19.63 -1.40 15.42
N LYS A 174 -18.99 -1.32 16.59
CA LYS A 174 -18.64 -0.03 17.15
C LYS A 174 -17.49 0.53 16.30
N MET A 175 -17.77 1.63 15.63
CA MET A 175 -16.78 2.36 14.84
C MET A 175 -15.79 3.04 15.78
N PHE A 176 -14.52 2.74 15.57
CA PHE A 176 -13.38 3.56 15.95
C PHE A 176 -13.00 4.39 14.71
N HIS A 177 -13.69 5.54 14.58
CA HIS A 177 -13.39 6.68 13.72
C HIS A 177 -13.39 6.52 12.18
N LEU A 178 -14.53 6.78 11.54
CA LEU A 178 -14.79 7.84 10.53
C LEU A 178 -16.31 7.86 10.21
N GLN A 179 -16.90 9.05 10.07
CA GLN A 179 -18.26 9.28 9.57
C GLN A 179 -18.20 9.83 8.13
N PRO A 180 -19.27 9.69 7.32
CA PRO A 180 -19.17 9.64 5.87
C PRO A 180 -18.57 10.90 5.26
N LEU A 181 -17.64 10.72 4.32
CA LEU A 181 -17.03 11.79 3.53
C LEU A 181 -18.11 12.70 2.93
N PRO A 182 -18.03 14.03 3.11
CA PRO A 182 -18.82 14.95 2.32
C PRO A 182 -18.23 15.03 0.89
N ASN A 183 -19.07 14.70 -0.10
CA ASN A 183 -18.85 14.92 -1.54
C ASN A 183 -17.69 14.17 -2.21
N ILE A 184 -17.94 12.90 -2.54
CA ILE A 184 -17.46 12.39 -3.84
C ILE A 184 -18.35 13.07 -4.89
N SER A 185 -17.90 14.18 -5.47
CA SER A 185 -18.52 14.72 -6.67
C SER A 185 -18.28 13.68 -7.77
N PRO A 186 -19.32 13.12 -8.42
CA PRO A 186 -19.08 12.28 -9.59
C PRO A 186 -18.39 13.14 -10.64
N SER A 187 -17.15 12.79 -10.97
CA SER A 187 -16.44 13.38 -12.09
C SER A 187 -17.32 13.23 -13.34
N PRO A 188 -17.55 14.27 -14.14
CA PRO A 188 -18.44 14.18 -15.30
C PRO A 188 -17.75 13.31 -16.35
N HIS A 189 -18.10 12.02 -16.40
CA HIS A 189 -17.77 11.19 -17.56
C HIS A 189 -18.30 11.88 -18.82
N LEU A 190 -17.35 12.17 -19.72
CA LEU A 190 -17.61 12.59 -21.09
C LEU A 190 -18.70 11.69 -21.70
N PRO A 191 -19.74 12.23 -22.35
CA PRO A 191 -20.76 11.41 -22.97
C PRO A 191 -20.12 10.62 -24.14
N ILE A 192 -20.03 9.31 -23.97
CA ILE A 192 -19.82 8.38 -25.07
C ILE A 192 -20.95 8.56 -26.10
N SER A 193 -20.58 9.07 -27.27
CA SER A 193 -21.48 9.17 -28.42
C SER A 193 -21.82 7.76 -28.90
N PRO A 194 -23.12 7.38 -29.02
CA PRO A 194 -23.47 6.11 -29.64
C PRO A 194 -23.28 6.22 -31.15
N SER A 195 -22.22 5.60 -31.68
CA SER A 195 -22.12 5.29 -33.10
C SER A 195 -23.24 4.30 -33.47
N PRO A 196 -24.13 4.61 -34.43
CA PRO A 196 -25.10 3.64 -34.90
C PRO A 196 -24.41 2.62 -35.81
N LEU A 197 -24.69 1.35 -35.55
CA LEU A 197 -24.55 0.25 -36.49
C LEU A 197 -25.16 0.63 -37.85
N ILE A 198 -24.33 0.61 -38.91
CA ILE A 198 -24.40 -0.16 -40.16
C ILE A 198 -23.00 -0.12 -40.79
#